data_AF-A0A7K4FJC6-F1
#
_entry.id   AF-A0A7K4FJC6-F1
#
_cell.length_a   1.000
_cell.length_b   1.000
_cell.length_c   1.000
_cell.angle_alpha   90.00
_cell.angle_beta   90.00
_cell.angle_gamma   90.00
#
_symmetry.space_group_name_H-M   'P 1'
#
loop_
_entity.id
_entity.type
_entity.pdbx_description
1 polymer ?
#
loop_
_entity_poly.entity_id
_entity_poly.type
_entity_poly.pdbx_seq_one_letter_code
_entity_poly.pdbx_strand_id
1 'polypeptide(L)' 'AFIGEFGNHREGLAIDRLEPAGIYYGSTGGQVIYTPDAGRSWSAIPFQFPKIHSVSVSVPGG' A
#
# COMPACT_ATOMS: atom_id res chain seq x y z
N ALA A 1 9.34 14.52 -4.65
CA ALA A 1 9.00 13.82 -5.90
C ALA A 1 7.81 12.91 -5.60
N PHE A 2 6.65 13.19 -6.19
CA PHE A 2 5.55 12.23 -6.14
C PHE A 2 5.94 11.05 -7.04
N ILE A 3 5.86 9.86 -6.47
CA ILE A 3 6.08 8.59 -7.17
C ILE A 3 5.11 8.51 -8.35
N GLY A 4 5.62 8.60 -9.58
CA GLY A 4 4.78 8.54 -10.78
C GLY A 4 5.30 9.35 -11.96
N GLU A 5 6.57 9.18 -12.33
CA GLU A 5 6.95 9.35 -13.74
C GLU A 5 6.95 7.96 -14.39
N PHE A 6 6.56 7.94 -15.67
CA PHE A 6 6.31 6.78 -16.56
C PHE A 6 4.92 6.16 -16.43
N GLY A 7 4.07 6.42 -17.44
CA GLY A 7 2.73 5.86 -17.57
C GLY A 7 2.74 4.32 -17.67
N ASN A 8 1.64 3.73 -17.20
CA ASN A 8 1.35 2.28 -17.03
C ASN A 8 1.66 1.67 -15.64
N HIS A 9 1.39 2.39 -14.56
CA HIS A 9 1.41 1.81 -13.21
C HIS A 9 0.01 1.39 -12.78
N ARG A 10 -0.31 0.10 -12.97
CA ARG A 10 -1.39 -0.58 -12.24
C ARG A 10 -0.87 -0.82 -10.83
N GLU A 11 -1.09 0.14 -9.95
CA GLU A 11 -0.66 0.07 -8.55
C GLU A 11 -1.65 -0.79 -7.75
N GLY A 12 -1.15 -1.53 -6.77
CA GLY A 12 -2.01 -2.29 -5.86
C GLY A 12 -2.46 -1.40 -4.70
N LEU A 13 -3.76 -1.29 -4.45
CA LEU A 13 -4.33 -0.54 -3.32
C LEU A 13 -5.29 -1.43 -2.53
N ALA A 14 -5.13 -1.44 -1.21
CA ALA A 14 -6.06 -2.10 -0.29
C ALA A 14 -6.36 -1.20 0.91
N ILE A 15 -7.57 -1.32 1.45
CA ILE A 15 -8.05 -0.57 2.61
C ILE A 15 -8.72 -1.59 3.55
N ASP A 16 -8.38 -1.56 4.84
CA ASP A 16 -9.05 -2.39 5.83
C ASP A 16 -10.33 -1.72 6.37
N ARG A 17 -11.04 -2.41 7.27
CA ARG A 17 -12.28 -1.90 7.88
C ARG A 17 -12.10 -1.58 9.36
N LEU A 18 -10.87 -1.36 9.82
CA LEU A 18 -10.60 -0.95 11.19
C LEU A 18 -10.97 0.54 11.36
N GLU A 19 -11.08 0.96 12.62
CA GLU A 19 -11.29 2.36 12.97
C GLU A 19 -10.17 2.79 13.92
N PRO A 20 -9.19 3.60 13.47
CA PRO A 20 -9.06 4.18 12.13
C PRO A 20 -8.69 3.16 11.04
N ALA A 21 -9.12 3.42 9.81
CA ALA A 21 -8.85 2.53 8.67
C ALA A 21 -7.36 2.55 8.26
N GLY A 22 -6.82 1.37 8.01
CA GLY A 22 -5.51 1.19 7.41
C GLY A 22 -5.57 1.23 5.88
N ILE A 23 -4.58 1.88 5.25
CA ILE A 23 -4.43 1.96 3.79
C ILE A 23 -3.06 1.40 3.40
N TYR A 24 -3.04 0.58 2.35
CA TYR A 24 -1.86 -0.15 1.88
C TYR A 24 -1.70 0.04 0.38
N TYR A 25 -0.52 0.50 -0.03
CA TYR A 25 -0.17 0.81 -1.40
C TYR A 25 1.08 0.02 -1.82
N GLY A 26 0.98 -0.71 -2.92
CA GLY A 26 2.08 -1.46 -3.54
C GLY A 26 2.46 -0.87 -4.88
N SER A 27 3.73 -0.50 -5.03
CA SER A 27 4.28 0.02 -6.27
C SER A 27 4.83 -1.10 -7.16
N THR A 28 4.83 -0.87 -8.47
CA THR A 28 5.51 -1.74 -9.44
C THR A 28 7.03 -1.80 -9.24
N GLY A 29 7.60 -0.81 -8.53
CA GLY A 29 9.00 -0.81 -8.10
C GLY A 29 9.25 -1.69 -6.87
N GLY A 30 8.27 -2.46 -6.40
CA GLY A 30 8.47 -3.41 -5.32
C GLY A 30 8.38 -2.81 -3.92
N GLN A 31 7.96 -1.55 -3.80
CA GLN A 31 7.83 -0.88 -2.51
C GLN A 31 6.39 -1.03 -2.01
N VAL A 32 6.23 -1.36 -0.73
CA VAL A 32 4.94 -1.26 -0.03
C VAL A 32 5.00 -0.10 0.95
N ILE A 33 4.02 0.79 0.87
CA ILE A 33 3.84 1.91 1.79
C ILE A 33 2.46 1.74 2.43
N TYR A 34 2.36 1.97 3.73
CA TYR A 34 1.12 1.82 4.47
C TYR A 34 0.93 2.93 5.49
N THR A 35 -0.32 3.09 5.92
CA THR A 35 -0.72 3.96 7.02
C THR A 35 -1.73 3.19 7.90
N PRO A 36 -1.55 3.16 9.22
CA PRO A 36 -2.53 2.59 10.15
C PRO A 36 -3.51 3.63 10.71
N ASP A 37 -3.40 4.90 10.31
CA ASP A 37 -4.06 6.03 10.99
C ASP A 37 -4.85 6.92 10.02
N ALA A 38 -5.48 6.29 9.02
CA ALA A 38 -6.25 6.95 7.96
C ALA A 38 -5.46 8.02 7.19
N GLY A 39 -4.15 7.80 6.99
CA GLY A 39 -3.28 8.64 6.18
C GLY A 39 -2.61 9.80 6.92
N ARG A 40 -2.68 9.86 8.25
CA ARG A 40 -1.98 10.90 9.02
C ARG A 40 -0.46 10.67 9.04
N SER A 41 -0.02 9.42 9.10
CA SER A 41 1.37 9.02 9.02
C SER A 41 1.56 7.82 8.09
N TRP A 42 2.67 7.81 7.36
CA TRP A 42 2.99 6.78 6.37
C TRP A 42 4.32 6.15 6.69
N SER A 43 4.39 4.83 6.54
CA SER A 43 5.59 4.03 6.74
C SER A 43 5.82 3.11 5.55
N ALA A 44 7.08 2.93 5.17
CA ALA A 44 7.46 1.93 4.17
C ALA A 44 7.76 0.59 4.85
N ILE A 45 7.34 -0.52 4.24
CA ILE A 45 7.83 -1.84 4.64
C ILE A 45 9.32 -1.89 4.25
N PRO A 46 10.23 -2.27 5.17
CA PRO A 46 11.68 -2.27 4.92
C PRO A 46 12.11 -3.50 4.10
N PHE A 47 11.40 -3.78 3.01
CA PHE A 47 11.68 -4.88 2.12
C PHE A 47 11.37 -4.45 0.68
N GLN A 48 12.18 -4.96 -0.26
CA GLN A 48 11.97 -4.79 -1.69
C GLN A 48 11.39 -6.08 -2.25
N PHE A 49 10.18 -5.97 -2.78
CA PHE A 49 9.49 -7.07 -3.44
C PHE A 49 9.76 -7.02 -4.96
N PRO A 50 9.49 -8.10 -5.69
CA PRO A 50 9.28 -8.03 -7.13
C PRO A 50 8.10 -7.09 -7.47
N LYS A 51 7.89 -6.82 -8.76
CA LYS A 51 6.81 -5.97 -9.25
C LYS A 51 5.47 -6.35 -8.61
N ILE A 52 4.88 -5.43 -7.85
CA ILE A 52 3.60 -5.65 -7.18
C ILE A 52 2.48 -5.32 -8.17
N HIS A 53 1.61 -6.29 -8.40
CA HIS A 53 0.47 -6.15 -9.30
C HIS A 53 -0.86 -5.97 -8.56
N SER A 54 -0.95 -6.44 -7.32
CA SER A 54 -2.14 -6.33 -6.48
C SER A 54 -1.76 -6.39 -5.01
N VAL A 55 -2.55 -5.73 -4.18
CA VAL A 55 -2.47 -5.80 -2.71
C VAL A 55 -3.89 -6.11 -2.23
N SER A 56 -4.00 -7.02 -1.26
CA SER A 56 -5.25 -7.29 -0.55
C SER A 56 -4.99 -7.29 0.94
N VAL A 57 -6.01 -6.89 1.71
CA VAL A 57 -5.96 -6.88 3.18
C VAL A 57 -7.13 -7.67 3.72
N SER A 58 -6.88 -8.40 4.81
CA SER A 58 -7.89 -9.12 5.56
C SER A 58 -7.62 -8.92 7.05
N VAL A 59 -8.68 -8.71 7.82
CA VAL A 59 -8.63 -8.60 9.27
C VAL A 59 -8.99 -9.98 9.85
N PRO A 60 -8.12 -10.63 10.64
CA PRO A 60 -8.46 -11.90 11.27
C PRO A 60 -9.69 -11.76 12.18
N GLY A 61 -10.70 -12.62 12.00
CA GLY A 61 -11.88 -12.69 12.86
C GLY A 61 -13.06 -11.79 12.48
N GLY A 62 -13.13 -11.34 11.21
CA GLY A 62 -14.33 -10.69 10.65
C GLY A 62 -15.45 -11.67 10.28
#